data_AF-A0A227J1I5-F1
#
_entry.id   AF-A0A227J1I5-F1
#
_cell.length_a   1.000
_cell.length_b   1.000
_cell.length_c   1.000
_cell.angle_alpha   90.00
_cell.angle_beta   90.00
_cell.angle_gamma   90.00
#
_symmetry.space_group_name_H-M   'P 1'
#
loop_
_entity.id
_entity.type
_entity.pdbx_description
1 polymer ?
#
loop_
_entity_poly.entity_id
_entity_poly.type
_entity_poly.pdbx_seq_one_letter_code
_entity_poly.pdbx_strand_id
1 'polypeptide(L)'
;RYSILNYGLPDFSSMPYSSQDGQSQLCDIVYEAIREFEPRLRNPHVQISDEKNAIDRTLRLEISATCLIDNDIHELRFNSEVEPVNLGMKLSRAK
;
A
#
# COMPACT_ATOMS: atom_id res chain seq x y z
N ARG A 1 22.71 9.13 -1.22
CA ARG A 1 22.26 10.54 -1.25
C ARG A 1 20.79 10.51 -1.63
N TYR A 2 19.89 10.51 -0.66
CA TYR A 2 18.45 10.43 -0.94
C TYR A 2 17.92 11.86 -1.03
N SER A 3 17.68 12.31 -2.26
CA SER A 3 16.92 13.53 -2.47
C SER A 3 15.47 13.25 -2.07
N ILE A 4 14.83 14.16 -1.33
CA ILE A 4 13.40 14.06 -0.96
C ILE A 4 12.52 14.05 -2.23
N LEU A 5 13.05 14.48 -3.37
CA LEU A 5 12.37 14.45 -4.67
C LEU A 5 11.83 13.06 -5.06
N ASN A 6 12.44 11.99 -4.57
CA ASN A 6 12.00 10.61 -4.86
C ASN A 6 11.23 9.98 -3.71
N TYR A 7 10.97 10.70 -2.62
CA TYR A 7 10.25 10.16 -1.47
C TYR A 7 8.75 10.02 -1.78
N GLY A 8 8.23 8.81 -1.59
CA GLY A 8 6.80 8.51 -1.76
C GLY A 8 6.56 7.45 -2.84
N LEU A 9 5.30 7.35 -3.26
CA LEU A 9 4.90 6.43 -4.31
C LEU A 9 5.09 7.11 -5.69
N PRO A 10 5.54 6.37 -6.72
CA PRO A 10 5.56 6.87 -8.09
C PRO A 10 4.13 7.09 -8.59
N ASP A 11 3.97 7.89 -9.65
CA ASP A 11 2.67 8.09 -10.29
C ASP A 11 2.13 6.78 -10.86
N PHE A 12 1.02 6.32 -10.30
CA PHE A 12 0.33 5.10 -10.71
C PHE A 12 -0.95 5.37 -11.51
N SER A 13 -1.35 6.63 -11.70
CA SER A 13 -2.67 7.04 -12.26
C SER A 13 -3.05 6.37 -13.59
N SER A 14 -2.08 5.99 -14.41
CA SER A 14 -2.28 5.37 -15.72
C SER A 14 -2.34 3.84 -15.70
N MET A 15 -2.27 3.19 -14.54
CA MET A 15 -2.22 1.73 -14.43
C MET A 15 -3.59 1.06 -14.64
N PRO A 16 -3.65 -0.13 -15.26
CA PRO A 16 -4.89 -0.87 -15.49
C PRO A 16 -5.37 -1.59 -14.22
N TYR A 17 -6.00 -0.87 -13.30
CA TYR A 17 -6.47 -1.40 -12.00
C TYR A 17 -7.58 -2.45 -12.07
N SER A 18 -8.30 -2.51 -13.20
CA SER A 18 -9.33 -3.52 -13.45
C SER A 18 -8.74 -4.90 -13.74
N SER A 19 -7.44 -4.99 -14.00
CA SER A 19 -6.75 -6.23 -14.32
C SER A 19 -5.95 -6.70 -13.10
N GLN A 20 -5.90 -8.03 -12.90
CA GLN A 20 -5.08 -8.64 -11.85
C GLN A 20 -3.61 -8.22 -11.93
N ASP A 21 -3.08 -8.07 -13.15
CA ASP A 21 -1.70 -7.65 -13.37
C ASP A 21 -1.43 -6.23 -12.87
N GLY A 22 -2.35 -5.29 -13.11
CA GLY A 22 -2.22 -3.92 -12.62
C GLY A 22 -2.36 -3.82 -11.10
N GLN A 23 -3.22 -4.66 -10.52
CA GLN A 23 -3.33 -4.78 -9.07
C GLN A 23 -2.05 -5.33 -8.44
N SER A 24 -1.47 -6.39 -9.03
CA SER A 24 -0.18 -6.94 -8.58
C SER A 24 0.93 -5.90 -8.69
N GLN A 25 0.98 -5.16 -9.80
CA GLN A 25 1.97 -4.11 -10.00
C GLN A 25 1.86 -2.99 -8.95
N LEU A 26 0.64 -2.61 -8.57
CA LEU A 26 0.42 -1.64 -7.49
C LEU A 26 0.93 -2.18 -6.15
N CYS A 27 0.65 -3.44 -5.83
CA CYS A 27 1.18 -4.08 -4.62
C CYS A 27 2.72 -4.07 -4.59
N ASP A 28 3.36 -4.39 -5.72
CA ASP A 28 4.82 -4.40 -5.84
C ASP A 28 5.42 -3.00 -5.65
N ILE A 29 4.82 -1.98 -6.25
CA ILE A 29 5.25 -0.58 -6.08
C ILE A 29 5.18 -0.16 -4.61
N VAL A 30 4.06 -0.44 -3.95
CA VAL A 30 3.87 -0.07 -2.54
C VAL A 30 4.83 -0.85 -1.65
N TYR A 31 5.04 -2.13 -1.93
CA TYR A 31 5.99 -2.98 -1.23
C TYR A 31 7.42 -2.42 -1.30
N GLU A 32 7.90 -2.09 -2.51
CA GLU A 32 9.25 -1.54 -2.67
C GLU A 32 9.39 -0.15 -2.03
N ALA A 33 8.36 0.70 -2.13
CA ALA A 33 8.37 2.00 -1.46
C ALA A 33 8.42 1.87 0.07
N ILE A 34 7.65 0.94 0.67
CA ILE A 34 7.73 0.67 2.11
C ILE A 34 9.12 0.17 2.49
N ARG A 35 9.69 -0.73 1.69
CA ARG A 35 11.02 -1.29 1.94
C ARG A 35 12.13 -0.23 1.84
N GLU A 36 12.01 0.70 0.91
CA GLU A 36 12.99 1.78 0.71
C GLU A 36 12.86 2.88 1.77
N PHE A 37 11.64 3.30 2.09
CA PHE A 37 11.39 4.49 2.90
C PHE A 37 11.05 4.21 4.37
N GLU A 38 10.60 2.99 4.72
CA GLU A 38 10.21 2.61 6.08
C GLU A 38 10.96 1.36 6.58
N PRO A 39 12.29 1.46 6.84
CA PRO A 39 13.11 0.33 7.28
C PRO A 39 12.73 -0.23 8.66
N ARG A 40 11.89 0.49 9.41
CA ARG A 40 11.34 0.05 10.69
C ARG A 40 10.29 -1.06 10.51
N LEU A 41 9.62 -1.09 9.35
CA LEU A 41 8.65 -2.12 9.00
C LEU A 41 9.38 -3.34 8.42
N ARG A 42 9.38 -4.43 9.17
CA ARG A 42 9.94 -5.72 8.79
C ARG A 42 8.87 -6.59 8.15
N ASN A 43 9.30 -7.31 7.11
CA ASN A 43 8.49 -8.26 6.35
C ASN A 43 7.13 -7.66 5.93
N PRO A 44 7.11 -6.50 5.24
CA PRO A 44 5.85 -5.94 4.77
C PRO A 44 5.19 -6.91 3.78
N HIS A 45 3.88 -7.04 3.86
CA HIS A 45 3.05 -7.77 2.93
C HIS A 45 1.93 -6.86 2.48
N VAL A 46 1.77 -6.73 1.17
CA VAL A 46 0.81 -5.84 0.53
C VAL A 46 -0.10 -6.68 -0.34
N GLN A 47 -1.40 -6.53 -0.15
CA GLN A 47 -2.41 -7.23 -0.93
C GLN A 47 -3.60 -6.31 -1.22
N ILE A 48 -4.34 -6.60 -2.28
CA ILE A 48 -5.61 -5.95 -2.55
C ILE A 48 -6.72 -6.92 -2.16
N SER A 49 -7.58 -6.51 -1.25
CA SER A 49 -8.73 -7.32 -0.86
C SER A 49 -9.81 -7.21 -1.93
N ASP A 50 -10.11 -8.34 -2.55
CA ASP A 50 -11.09 -8.50 -3.62
C ASP A 50 -12.53 -8.44 -3.05
N GLU A 51 -12.93 -7.30 -2.51
CA GLU A 51 -14.33 -7.09 -2.13
C GLU A 51 -15.16 -6.86 -3.39
N LYS A 52 -15.91 -7.91 -3.76
CA LYS A 52 -16.89 -8.01 -4.86
C LYS A 52 -18.07 -7.03 -4.74
N ASN A 53 -17.83 -5.74 -4.54
CA ASN A 53 -18.86 -4.72 -4.71
C ASN A 53 -18.61 -4.00 -6.03
N ALA A 54 -19.14 -4.59 -7.11
CA ALA A 54 -19.01 -4.14 -8.51
C ALA A 54 -19.48 -2.71 -8.82
N ILE A 55 -19.90 -1.95 -7.81
CA ILE A 55 -20.40 -0.58 -7.92
C ILE A 55 -19.30 0.43 -7.55
N ASP A 56 -18.35 0.04 -6.70
CA ASP A 56 -17.33 0.93 -6.17
C ASP A 56 -15.98 0.60 -6.83
N ARG A 57 -15.47 1.49 -7.68
CA ARG A 57 -14.14 1.33 -8.34
C ARG A 57 -12.99 1.56 -7.36
N THR A 58 -13.24 1.44 -6.07
CA THR A 58 -12.29 1.73 -4.99
C THR A 58 -11.52 0.47 -4.67
N LEU A 59 -10.19 0.52 -4.81
CA LEU A 59 -9.32 -0.59 -4.44
C LEU A 59 -9.05 -0.52 -2.94
N ARG A 60 -9.30 -1.62 -2.23
CA ARG A 60 -8.95 -1.74 -0.81
C ARG A 60 -7.60 -2.45 -0.71
N LEU A 61 -6.57 -1.69 -0.38
CA LEU A 61 -5.21 -2.15 -0.17
C LEU A 61 -5.03 -2.49 1.32
N GLU A 62 -4.56 -3.68 1.62
CA GLU A 62 -4.18 -4.11 2.96
C GLU A 62 -2.66 -4.25 3.03
N ILE A 63 -2.07 -3.56 4.01
CA ILE A 63 -0.64 -3.58 4.28
C ILE A 63 -0.46 -4.15 5.68
N SER A 64 0.27 -5.24 5.79
CA SER A 64 0.65 -5.85 7.07
C SER A 64 2.17 -5.88 7.22
N ALA A 65 2.67 -5.61 8.42
CA ALA A 65 4.10 -5.63 8.69
C ALA A 65 4.35 -5.84 10.19
N THR A 66 5.60 -6.14 10.55
CA THR A 66 6.05 -6.17 11.94
C THR A 66 6.97 -4.99 12.21
N CYS A 67 6.86 -4.35 13.37
CA CYS A 67 7.72 -3.24 13.75
C CYS A 67 8.36 -3.53 15.11
N LEU A 68 9.68 -3.34 15.22
CA LEU A 68 10.38 -3.46 16.50
C LEU A 68 10.40 -2.08 17.17
N ILE A 69 9.72 -1.95 18.31
CA ILE A 69 9.66 -0.71 19.09
C ILE A 69 10.08 -1.04 20.50
N ASP A 70 11.11 -0.35 21.02
CA ASP A 70 11.59 -0.50 22.40
C ASP A 70 11.83 -1.95 22.85
N ASN A 71 12.31 -2.78 21.91
CA ASN A 71 12.62 -4.20 22.07
C ASN A 71 11.42 -5.17 22.03
N ASP A 72 10.22 -4.67 21.77
CA ASP A 72 9.00 -5.45 21.55
C ASP A 72 8.61 -5.50 20.07
N ILE A 73 8.08 -6.64 19.63
CA ILE A 73 7.60 -6.84 18.27
C ILE A 73 6.11 -6.49 18.22
N HIS A 74 5.76 -5.50 17.40
CA HIS A 74 4.40 -5.08 17.15
C HIS A 74 3.96 -5.49 15.76
N GLU A 75 2.85 -6.23 15.67
CA GLU A 75 2.15 -6.44 14.41
C GLU A 75 1.35 -5.18 14.06
N LEU A 76 1.52 -4.70 12.84
CA LEU A 76 0.84 -3.54 12.30
C LEU A 76 0.04 -3.96 11.08
N ARG A 77 -1.21 -3.48 11.02
CA ARG A 77 -2.08 -3.61 9.86
C ARG A 77 -2.69 -2.26 9.50
N PHE A 78 -2.58 -1.92 8.23
CA PHE A 78 -3.11 -0.70 7.66
C PHE A 78 -4.03 -1.07 6.51
N ASN A 79 -5.23 -0.50 6.52
CA ASN A 79 -6.17 -0.61 5.43
C ASN A 79 -6.20 0.73 4.71
N SER A 80 -5.93 0.71 3.42
CA SER A 80 -6.02 1.88 2.56
C SER A 80 -7.09 1.70 1.50
N GLU A 81 -7.84 2.76 1.24
CA GLU A 81 -8.80 2.83 0.14
C GLU A 81 -8.21 3.76 -0.92
N VAL A 82 -8.04 3.25 -2.14
CA VAL A 82 -7.49 3.97 -3.28
C VAL A 82 -8.59 4.15 -4.32
N GLU A 83 -8.94 5.41 -4.60
CA GLU A 83 -9.83 5.78 -5.68
C GLU A 83 -9.01 6.10 -6.94
N PRO A 84 -9.00 5.22 -7.96
CA PRO A 84 -8.12 5.35 -9.12
C PRO A 84 -8.45 6.55 -10.02
N VAL A 85 -9.70 7.03 -10.00
CA VAL A 85 -10.14 8.16 -10.86
C VAL A 85 -9.72 9.52 -10.28
N ASN A 86 -9.73 9.65 -8.95
CA ASN A 86 -9.46 10.91 -8.26
C ASN A 86 -8.09 10.94 -7.56
N LEU A 87 -7.34 9.84 -7.61
CA LEU A 87 -6.11 9.64 -6.82
C LEU A 87 -6.32 9.86 -5.31
N GLY A 88 -7.56 9.70 -4.85
CA GLY A 88 -7.90 9.81 -3.44
C GLY A 88 -7.37 8.59 -2.71
N MET A 89 -6.53 8.80 -1.70
CA MET A 89 -6.04 7.72 -0.84
C MET A 89 -6.46 8.00 0.60
N LYS A 90 -7.18 7.06 1.21
CA LYS A 90 -7.49 7.09 2.65
C LYS A 90 -6.71 6.00 3.34
N LEU A 91 -6.15 6.28 4.51
CA LEU A 91 -5.42 5.31 5.33
C LEU A 91 -6.13 5.19 6.67
N SER A 92 -6.36 3.95 7.09
CA SER A 92 -6.96 3.62 8.38
C SER A 92 -6.14 2.54 9.07
N ARG A 93 -6.05 2.64 10.40
CA ARG A 93 -5.43 1.59 11.22
C ARG A 93 -6.46 0.48 11.43
N ALA A 94 -6.11 -0.76 11.12
CA ALA A 94 -6.94 -1.89 11.47
C ALA A 94 -6.97 -2.06 13.00
N LYS A 95 -8.14 -2.38 13.55
CA LYS A 95 -8.36 -2.59 15.00
C LYS A 95 -7.66 -3.85 15.50
#